data_AF-A0A970S5H5-F1
#
_entry.id   AF-A0A970S5H5-F1
#
_cell.length_a   1.000
_cell.length_b   1.000
_cell.length_c   1.000
_cell.angle_alpha   90.00
_cell.angle_beta   90.00
_cell.angle_gamma   90.00
#
_symmetry.space_group_name_H-M   'P 1'
#
loop_
_entity.id
_entity.type
_entity.pdbx_description
1 polymer ?
#
loop_
_entity_poly.entity_id
_entity_poly.type
_entity_poly.pdbx_seq_one_letter_code
_entity_poly.pdbx_strand_id
1 'polypeptide(L)'
;MSKETSLTIEQVLEAYKKGEATLEEARNEIEVLIADRKIEKDIEWQDDDCIRIAVFRGRRLIRHGYRDNVQCDITYSGDPLNVYCDHSLTVKGNVVGSAKAGHSLTCAGSVGGDAFAGHSLSCGDVKQNVKAGHGVNCHNVGGDITAGHGVTITGKRG
;
A
#
# COMPACT_ATOMS: atom_id res chain seq x y z
N MET A 1 26.83 16.58 0.95
CA MET A 1 25.41 16.20 0.95
C MET A 1 24.61 17.40 0.49
N SER A 2 24.48 17.59 -0.81
CA SER A 2 23.70 18.68 -1.40
C SER A 2 22.22 18.40 -1.18
N LYS A 3 21.54 19.27 -0.43
CA LYS A 3 20.08 19.30 -0.40
C LYS A 3 19.63 19.75 -1.79
N GLU A 4 19.17 18.82 -2.62
CA GLU A 4 18.39 19.18 -3.81
C GLU A 4 17.15 19.92 -3.31
N THR A 5 17.18 21.23 -3.46
CA THR A 5 16.06 22.10 -3.13
C THR A 5 15.29 22.23 -4.44
N SER A 6 14.30 21.37 -4.68
CA SER A 6 13.47 21.53 -5.87
C SER A 6 12.67 22.82 -5.72
N LEU A 7 12.77 23.69 -6.72
CA LEU A 7 12.01 24.93 -6.78
C LEU A 7 10.52 24.61 -7.01
N THR A 8 9.62 25.32 -6.35
CA THR A 8 8.18 25.24 -6.65
C THR A 8 7.84 26.09 -7.88
N ILE A 9 6.68 25.84 -8.51
CA ILE A 9 6.23 26.66 -9.66
C ILE A 9 6.11 28.13 -9.24
N GLU A 10 5.66 28.41 -8.01
CA GLU A 10 5.57 29.78 -7.49
C GLU A 10 6.94 30.45 -7.44
N GLN A 11 7.99 29.74 -7.04
CA GLN A 11 9.35 30.28 -6.96
C GLN A 11 9.91 30.60 -8.36
N VAL A 12 9.66 29.73 -9.35
CA VAL A 12 10.04 29.99 -10.74
C VAL A 12 9.31 31.21 -11.31
N LEU A 13 8.01 31.34 -11.01
CA LEU A 13 7.21 32.49 -11.43
C LEU A 13 7.64 33.80 -10.73
N GLU A 14 8.06 33.75 -9.47
CA GLU A 14 8.60 34.92 -8.77
C GLU A 14 9.94 35.36 -9.35
N ALA A 15 10.85 34.43 -9.67
CA ALA A 15 12.13 34.74 -10.31
C ALA A 15 11.90 35.40 -11.68
N TYR A 16 10.96 34.88 -12.48
CA TYR A 16 10.56 35.51 -13.73
C TYR A 16 10.00 36.94 -13.53
N LYS A 17 9.11 37.14 -12.54
CA LYS A 17 8.55 38.46 -12.22
C LYS A 17 9.60 39.48 -11.78
N LYS A 18 10.65 39.03 -11.10
CA LYS A 18 11.79 39.86 -10.68
C LYS A 18 12.79 40.12 -11.81
N GLY A 19 12.63 39.47 -12.97
CA GLY A 19 13.57 39.54 -14.08
C GLY A 19 14.86 38.75 -13.85
N GLU A 20 14.87 37.85 -12.86
CA GLU A 20 16.00 36.98 -12.52
C GLU A 20 16.07 35.74 -13.44
N ALA A 21 14.98 35.45 -14.17
CA ALA A 21 14.89 34.40 -15.17
C ALA A 21 14.21 34.93 -16.44
N THR A 22 14.65 34.46 -17.60
CA THR A 22 13.97 34.70 -18.88
C THR A 22 12.70 33.86 -19.00
N LEU A 23 11.83 34.21 -19.96
CA LEU A 23 10.62 33.43 -20.25
C LEU A 23 10.96 31.98 -20.63
N GLU A 24 12.04 31.77 -21.37
CA GLU A 24 12.46 30.44 -21.83
C GLU A 24 13.04 29.59 -20.70
N GLU A 25 13.83 30.19 -19.81
CA GLU A 25 14.33 29.51 -18.61
C GLU A 25 13.18 29.13 -17.68
N ALA A 26 12.26 30.06 -17.39
CA ALA A 26 11.09 29.79 -16.57
C ALA A 26 10.20 28.71 -17.18
N ARG A 27 10.01 28.73 -18.52
CA ARG A 27 9.25 27.70 -19.23
C ARG A 27 9.91 26.33 -19.09
N ASN A 28 11.21 26.21 -19.34
CA ASN A 28 11.93 24.94 -19.27
C ASN A 28 11.91 24.38 -17.84
N GLU A 29 12.10 25.22 -16.83
CA GLU A 29 11.99 24.81 -15.43
C GLU A 29 10.58 24.34 -15.08
N ILE A 30 9.54 25.05 -15.52
CA ILE A 30 8.15 24.63 -15.34
C ILE A 30 7.86 23.32 -16.08
N GLU A 31 8.35 23.14 -17.31
CA GLU A 31 8.18 21.91 -18.08
C GLU A 31 8.84 20.72 -17.36
N VAL A 32 10.03 20.89 -16.76
CA VAL A 32 10.69 19.86 -15.93
C VAL A 32 9.89 19.58 -14.66
N LEU A 33 9.43 20.62 -13.95
CA LEU A 33 8.61 20.46 -12.74
C LEU A 33 7.26 19.78 -13.01
N ILE A 34 6.68 20.00 -14.19
CA ILE A 34 5.45 19.32 -14.65
C ILE A 34 5.76 17.90 -15.13
N ALA A 35 6.92 17.67 -15.77
CA ALA A 35 7.34 16.34 -16.20
C ALA A 35 7.62 15.42 -15.00
N ASP A 36 8.24 15.96 -13.94
CA ASP A 36 8.47 15.25 -12.67
C ASP A 36 7.14 14.90 -11.99
N ARG A 37 6.17 15.83 -12.01
CA ARG A 37 4.77 15.54 -11.60
C ARG A 37 4.05 14.57 -12.53
N LYS A 38 4.42 14.50 -13.81
CA LYS A 38 3.84 13.54 -14.78
C LYS A 38 4.35 12.11 -14.57
N ILE A 39 5.41 11.89 -13.79
CA ILE A 39 5.82 10.54 -13.37
C ILE A 39 4.76 9.92 -12.43
N GLU A 40 3.85 10.71 -11.85
CA GLU A 40 2.67 10.20 -11.13
C GLU A 40 1.59 9.61 -12.06
N LYS A 41 1.69 9.79 -13.38
CA LYS A 41 0.70 9.33 -14.36
C LYS A 41 1.11 8.01 -15.02
N ASP A 42 0.91 6.92 -14.28
CA ASP A 42 0.34 5.65 -14.79
C ASP A 42 0.24 4.61 -13.66
N ILE A 43 -0.33 5.02 -12.52
CA ILE A 43 -0.91 4.07 -11.58
C ILE A 43 -2.42 4.29 -11.67
N GLU A 44 -3.13 3.40 -12.37
CA GLU A 44 -4.58 3.45 -12.64
C GLU A 44 -5.44 3.22 -11.37
N TRP A 45 -4.94 3.55 -10.19
CA TRP A 45 -5.66 3.37 -8.93
C TRP A 45 -6.57 4.56 -8.66
N GLN A 46 -7.74 4.25 -8.10
CA GLN A 46 -8.70 5.27 -7.66
C GLN A 46 -8.17 5.98 -6.41
N ASP A 47 -8.52 7.26 -6.28
CA ASP A 47 -8.30 8.05 -5.06
C ASP A 47 -9.38 7.70 -4.03
N ASP A 48 -9.22 6.54 -3.39
CA ASP A 48 -10.23 5.90 -2.53
C ASP A 48 -9.73 5.61 -1.10
N ASP A 49 -8.73 6.38 -0.64
CA ASP A 49 -8.06 6.25 0.67
C ASP A 49 -7.46 4.86 0.97
N CYS A 50 -7.44 3.95 -0.01
CA CYS A 50 -6.79 2.65 0.14
C CYS A 50 -5.27 2.79 0.01
N ILE A 51 -4.55 2.35 1.05
CA ILE A 51 -3.11 2.18 0.99
C ILE A 51 -2.79 1.01 0.06
N ARG A 52 -2.09 1.28 -1.04
CA ARG A 52 -1.65 0.26 -1.98
C ARG A 52 -0.13 0.21 -2.00
N ILE A 53 0.43 -0.96 -1.70
CA ILE A 53 1.86 -1.17 -1.60
C ILE A 53 2.31 -2.02 -2.78
N ALA A 54 3.14 -1.43 -3.63
CA ALA A 54 3.75 -2.09 -4.78
C ALA A 54 5.27 -2.08 -4.66
N VAL A 55 5.90 -3.19 -5.08
CA VAL A 55 7.36 -3.35 -5.08
C VAL A 55 7.86 -3.28 -6.51
N PHE A 56 8.83 -2.42 -6.79
CA PHE A 56 9.41 -2.28 -8.13
C PHE A 56 10.90 -2.64 -8.12
N ARG A 57 11.36 -3.33 -9.17
CA ARG A 57 12.78 -3.46 -9.53
C ARG A 57 13.06 -2.58 -10.73
N GLY A 58 13.70 -1.43 -10.50
CA GLY A 58 13.76 -0.38 -11.51
C GLY A 58 12.35 0.06 -11.90
N ARG A 59 12.03 0.05 -13.20
CA ARG A 59 10.68 0.39 -13.70
C ARG A 59 9.70 -0.78 -13.72
N ARG A 60 10.10 -1.96 -13.27
CA ARG A 60 9.28 -3.18 -13.40
C ARG A 60 8.63 -3.54 -12.08
N LEU A 61 7.30 -3.59 -12.08
CA LEU A 61 6.52 -4.10 -10.95
C LEU A 61 6.85 -5.57 -10.69
N ILE A 62 7.19 -5.86 -9.46
CA ILE A 62 7.32 -7.22 -8.94
C ILE A 62 5.96 -7.61 -8.39
N ARG A 63 5.44 -8.74 -8.86
CA ARG A 63 4.24 -9.37 -8.30
C ARG A 63 4.65 -10.69 -7.68
N HIS A 64 4.02 -11.04 -6.57
CA HIS A 64 4.20 -12.36 -5.99
C HIS A 64 3.87 -13.45 -7.00
N GLY A 65 4.69 -14.51 -7.01
CA GLY A 65 4.52 -15.65 -7.93
C GLY A 65 4.96 -15.42 -9.38
N TYR A 66 5.49 -14.24 -9.75
CA TYR A 66 5.91 -13.98 -11.13
C TYR A 66 7.43 -13.93 -11.32
N ARG A 67 7.97 -14.90 -12.09
CA ARG A 67 9.32 -15.05 -12.70
C ARG A 67 10.58 -14.84 -11.85
N ASP A 68 10.56 -14.03 -10.80
CA ASP A 68 11.74 -13.63 -10.03
C ASP A 68 11.77 -14.18 -8.61
N ASN A 69 10.72 -14.84 -8.13
CA ASN A 69 10.60 -15.40 -6.77
C ASN A 69 11.04 -14.45 -5.66
N VAL A 70 10.87 -13.14 -5.87
CA VAL A 70 11.20 -12.15 -4.84
C VAL A 70 10.09 -12.18 -3.80
N GLN A 71 10.45 -12.58 -2.59
CA GLN A 71 9.60 -12.42 -1.42
C GLN A 71 9.99 -11.13 -0.71
N CYS A 72 9.01 -10.23 -0.52
CA CYS A 72 9.16 -9.04 0.30
C CYS A 72 8.23 -9.16 1.50
N ASP A 73 8.79 -8.97 2.69
CA ASP A 73 8.03 -8.87 3.91
C ASP A 73 7.94 -7.39 4.30
N ILE A 74 6.73 -6.84 4.19
CA ILE A 74 6.50 -5.40 4.35
C ILE A 74 5.79 -5.17 5.69
N THR A 75 6.20 -4.12 6.40
CA THR A 75 5.54 -3.70 7.64
C THR A 75 4.96 -2.30 7.49
N TYR A 76 3.65 -2.17 7.64
CA TYR A 76 2.93 -0.90 7.67
C TYR A 76 2.62 -0.52 9.12
N SER A 77 2.94 0.73 9.49
CA SER A 77 2.67 1.27 10.83
C SER A 77 1.63 2.39 10.71
N GLY A 78 0.41 2.09 11.16
CA GLY A 78 -0.75 3.00 11.09
C GLY A 78 -2.05 2.21 11.08
N ASP A 79 -3.17 2.93 11.01
CA ASP A 79 -4.52 2.37 10.99
C ASP A 79 -5.22 2.72 9.65
N PRO A 80 -5.00 1.96 8.57
CA PRO A 80 -5.48 2.34 7.24
C PRO A 80 -6.99 2.05 7.10
N LEU A 81 -7.66 2.77 6.21
CA LEU A 81 -9.02 2.40 5.80
C LEU A 81 -8.99 1.05 5.09
N ASN A 82 -8.27 0.95 3.98
CA ASN A 82 -8.00 -0.30 3.30
C ASN A 82 -6.50 -0.43 3.05
N VAL A 83 -5.99 -1.65 3.02
CA VAL A 83 -4.57 -1.89 2.70
C VAL A 83 -4.37 -3.12 1.82
N TYR A 84 -3.75 -2.91 0.66
CA TYR A 84 -3.49 -3.94 -0.33
C TYR A 84 -1.99 -4.05 -0.65
N CYS A 85 -1.48 -5.27 -0.63
CA CYS A 85 -0.09 -5.59 -0.97
C CYS A 85 -0.07 -6.88 -1.79
N ASP A 86 0.69 -6.92 -2.89
CA ASP A 86 0.88 -8.16 -3.65
C ASP A 86 1.84 -9.15 -2.95
N HIS A 87 2.54 -8.76 -1.88
CA HIS A 87 3.51 -9.59 -1.15
C HIS A 87 3.03 -9.90 0.27
N SER A 88 3.95 -10.32 1.17
CA SER A 88 3.63 -10.48 2.59
C SER A 88 3.49 -9.09 3.24
N LEU A 89 2.46 -8.92 4.06
CA LEU A 89 2.16 -7.67 4.74
C LEU A 89 1.94 -7.92 6.24
N THR A 90 2.61 -7.11 7.07
CA THR A 90 2.33 -6.95 8.49
C THR A 90 1.80 -5.55 8.76
N VAL A 91 0.59 -5.43 9.30
CA VAL A 91 0.00 -4.18 9.78
C VAL A 91 0.14 -4.14 11.29
N LYS A 92 0.83 -3.11 11.83
CA LYS A 92 1.02 -2.96 13.29
C LYS A 92 -0.23 -2.42 14.01
N GLY A 93 -1.14 -1.78 13.28
CA GLY A 93 -2.38 -1.20 13.81
C GLY A 93 -3.62 -2.03 13.47
N ASN A 94 -4.78 -1.36 13.57
CA ASN A 94 -6.08 -1.84 13.13
C ASN A 94 -6.31 -1.47 11.67
N VAL A 95 -7.03 -2.28 10.93
CA VAL A 95 -7.54 -1.91 9.60
C VAL A 95 -9.00 -1.57 9.75
N VAL A 96 -9.38 -0.33 9.43
CA VAL A 96 -10.77 0.14 9.63
C VAL A 96 -11.73 -0.57 8.68
N GLY A 97 -11.30 -0.80 7.44
CA GLY A 97 -11.97 -1.58 6.41
C GLY A 97 -11.24 -2.90 6.14
N SER A 98 -10.86 -3.15 4.90
CA SER A 98 -10.39 -4.45 4.43
C SER A 98 -8.86 -4.50 4.21
N ALA A 99 -8.29 -5.69 4.42
CA ALA A 99 -6.87 -5.96 4.25
C ALA A 99 -6.64 -7.11 3.26
N LYS A 100 -5.68 -6.93 2.33
CA LYS A 100 -5.31 -7.97 1.36
C LYS A 100 -3.79 -8.07 1.21
N ALA A 101 -3.30 -9.29 1.30
CA ALA A 101 -1.92 -9.65 0.96
C ALA A 101 -1.90 -10.75 -0.12
N GLY A 102 -1.02 -10.62 -1.11
CA GLY A 102 -0.83 -11.65 -2.14
C GLY A 102 -0.12 -12.90 -1.62
N HIS A 103 0.60 -12.81 -0.50
CA HIS A 103 1.22 -13.95 0.18
C HIS A 103 0.67 -14.11 1.61
N SER A 104 1.40 -13.70 2.66
CA SER A 104 0.90 -13.78 4.04
C SER A 104 0.41 -12.42 4.55
N LEU A 105 -0.70 -12.42 5.28
CA LEU A 105 -1.24 -11.23 5.95
C LEU A 105 -1.16 -11.41 7.47
N THR A 106 -0.53 -10.45 8.14
CA THR A 106 -0.53 -10.34 9.60
C THR A 106 -1.10 -8.97 9.99
N CYS A 107 -2.17 -8.92 10.79
CA CYS A 107 -2.61 -7.69 11.45
C CYS A 107 -2.48 -7.87 12.96
N ALA A 108 -1.71 -7.00 13.60
CA ALA A 108 -1.58 -7.00 15.06
C ALA A 108 -2.89 -6.55 15.73
N GLY A 109 -3.65 -5.67 15.07
CA GLY A 109 -4.98 -5.24 15.47
C GLY A 109 -6.12 -6.01 14.81
N SER A 110 -7.31 -5.42 14.87
CA SER A 110 -8.52 -5.95 14.25
C SER A 110 -8.72 -5.41 12.83
N VAL A 111 -9.52 -6.11 12.02
CA VAL A 111 -9.92 -5.74 10.68
C VAL A 111 -11.44 -5.52 10.67
N GLY A 112 -11.88 -4.30 10.34
CA GLY A 112 -13.30 -3.93 10.34
C GLY A 112 -14.09 -4.43 9.11
N GLY A 113 -13.39 -4.83 8.05
CA GLY A 113 -13.95 -5.42 6.83
C GLY A 113 -13.50 -6.88 6.64
N ASP A 114 -13.19 -7.22 5.40
CA ASP A 114 -12.68 -8.54 5.02
C ASP A 114 -11.16 -8.62 5.14
N ALA A 115 -10.64 -9.83 5.38
CA ALA A 115 -9.20 -10.09 5.40
C ALA A 115 -8.84 -11.23 4.43
N PHE A 116 -7.90 -10.95 3.52
CA PHE A 116 -7.50 -11.87 2.45
C PHE A 116 -5.98 -12.10 2.42
N ALA A 117 -5.56 -13.36 2.32
CA ALA A 117 -4.17 -13.76 2.13
C ALA A 117 -4.04 -14.86 1.06
N GLY A 118 -2.99 -14.82 0.24
CA GLY A 118 -2.67 -15.90 -0.69
C GLY A 118 -2.15 -17.17 -0.01
N HIS A 119 -1.52 -17.04 1.16
CA HIS A 119 -0.92 -18.13 1.94
C HIS A 119 -1.52 -18.19 3.34
N SER A 120 -0.90 -17.57 4.35
CA SER A 120 -1.42 -17.61 5.73
C SER A 120 -1.97 -16.25 6.15
N LEU A 121 -3.01 -16.28 6.98
CA LEU A 121 -3.63 -15.08 7.55
C LEU A 121 -3.64 -15.16 9.07
N SER A 122 -3.08 -14.14 9.72
CA SER A 122 -3.10 -13.98 11.18
C SER A 122 -3.62 -12.60 11.53
N CYS A 123 -4.75 -12.49 12.24
CA CYS A 123 -5.33 -11.20 12.62
C CYS A 123 -5.91 -11.25 14.04
N GLY A 124 -6.25 -10.10 14.61
CA GLY A 124 -7.14 -10.01 15.78
C GLY A 124 -8.58 -10.41 15.40
N ASP A 125 -9.54 -9.55 15.71
CA ASP A 125 -10.91 -9.74 15.21
C ASP A 125 -11.02 -9.37 13.75
N VAL A 126 -11.82 -10.12 12.99
CA VAL A 126 -12.25 -9.73 11.64
C VAL A 126 -13.77 -9.63 11.63
N LYS A 127 -14.31 -8.47 11.29
CA LYS A 127 -15.78 -8.25 11.37
C LYS A 127 -16.54 -8.92 10.23
N GLN A 128 -15.92 -9.12 9.07
CA GLN A 128 -16.53 -9.77 7.91
C GLN A 128 -15.81 -11.10 7.59
N ASN A 129 -15.55 -11.39 6.32
CA ASN A 129 -15.05 -12.69 5.89
C ASN A 129 -13.54 -12.78 5.95
N VAL A 130 -13.06 -14.00 6.09
CA VAL A 130 -11.63 -14.33 6.07
C VAL A 130 -11.37 -15.37 5.01
N LYS A 131 -10.36 -15.13 4.16
CA LYS A 131 -9.88 -16.17 3.24
C LYS A 131 -8.35 -16.22 3.16
N ALA A 132 -7.82 -17.43 3.30
CA ALA A 132 -6.40 -17.73 3.16
C ALA A 132 -6.18 -18.98 2.30
N GLY A 133 -5.08 -19.02 1.54
CA GLY A 133 -4.73 -20.23 0.76
C GLY A 133 -4.23 -21.40 1.62
N HIS A 134 -3.73 -21.12 2.82
CA HIS A 134 -3.17 -22.11 3.74
C HIS A 134 -3.87 -22.07 5.10
N GLY A 135 -3.31 -21.36 6.09
CA GLY A 135 -3.83 -21.34 7.46
C GLY A 135 -4.50 -20.02 7.82
N VAL A 136 -5.53 -20.08 8.66
CA VAL A 136 -6.15 -18.90 9.28
C VAL A 136 -5.96 -18.97 10.79
N ASN A 137 -5.48 -17.88 11.38
CA ASN A 137 -5.43 -17.67 12.82
C ASN A 137 -6.07 -16.32 13.16
N CYS A 138 -7.25 -16.32 13.79
CA CYS A 138 -7.93 -15.09 14.19
C CYS A 138 -8.40 -15.16 15.64
N HIS A 139 -8.68 -13.99 16.24
CA HIS A 139 -9.36 -13.96 17.52
C HIS A 139 -10.85 -14.28 17.34
N ASN A 140 -11.57 -13.49 16.56
CA ASN A 140 -12.94 -13.77 16.18
C ASN A 140 -13.17 -13.45 14.70
N VAL A 141 -14.16 -14.07 14.09
CA VAL A 141 -14.59 -13.78 12.71
C VAL A 141 -16.10 -13.65 12.68
N GLY A 142 -16.60 -12.50 12.24
CA GLY A 142 -18.03 -12.21 12.16
C GLY A 142 -18.71 -12.82 10.93
N GLY A 143 -17.97 -13.10 9.87
CA GLY A 143 -18.45 -13.73 8.64
C GLY A 143 -17.91 -15.14 8.41
N ASP A 144 -17.82 -15.52 7.13
CA ASP A 144 -17.35 -16.85 6.73
C ASP A 144 -15.83 -16.95 6.74
N ILE A 145 -15.31 -18.16 7.00
CA ILE A 145 -13.88 -18.46 6.93
C ILE A 145 -13.64 -19.50 5.84
N THR A 146 -12.75 -19.18 4.89
CA THR A 146 -12.23 -20.13 3.91
C THR A 146 -10.72 -20.30 4.07
N ALA A 147 -10.26 -21.52 4.31
CA ALA A 147 -8.83 -21.85 4.40
C ALA A 147 -8.54 -23.11 3.60
N GLY A 148 -7.35 -23.20 2.99
CA GLY A 148 -6.90 -24.44 2.34
C GLY A 148 -6.47 -25.52 3.32
N HIS A 149 -6.11 -25.13 4.54
CA HIS A 149 -5.64 -26.00 5.61
C HIS A 149 -6.35 -25.65 6.94
N GLY A 150 -5.60 -25.47 8.03
CA GLY A 150 -6.14 -25.31 9.38
C GLY A 150 -6.72 -23.92 9.65
N VAL A 151 -7.80 -23.90 10.43
CA VAL A 151 -8.42 -22.69 10.97
C VAL A 151 -8.34 -22.75 12.49
N THR A 152 -7.77 -21.72 13.09
CA THR A 152 -7.68 -21.53 14.54
C THR A 152 -8.37 -20.23 14.92
N ILE A 153 -9.42 -20.32 15.74
CA ILE A 153 -10.14 -19.18 16.30
C ILE A 153 -10.01 -19.23 17.82
N THR A 154 -9.41 -18.19 18.40
CA THR A 154 -9.03 -18.17 19.83
C THR A 154 -10.04 -17.46 20.73
N GLY A 155 -10.91 -16.62 20.16
CA GLY A 155 -12.00 -15.96 20.84
C GLY A 155 -13.13 -16.95 21.14
N LYS A 156 -13.63 -16.90 22.37
CA LYS A 156 -14.81 -17.68 22.76
C LYS A 156 -16.03 -17.06 22.06
N ARG A 157 -16.80 -17.86 21.31
CA ARG A 157 -18.17 -17.47 20.97
C ARG A 157 -18.91 -17.19 22.28
N GLY A 158 -19.35 -15.95 22.48
CA GLY A 158 -20.34 -15.61 23.50
C GLY A 158 -21.69 -16.21 23.13
#